data_AF-A0A8B9XDR2-F1
#
_entry.id   AF-A0A8B9XDR2-F1
#
_cell.length_a   1.000
_cell.length_b   1.000
_cell.length_c   1.000
_cell.angle_alpha   90.00
_cell.angle_beta   90.00
_cell.angle_gamma   90.00
#
_symmetry.space_group_name_H-M   'P 1'
#
loop_
_entity.id
_entity.type
_entity.pdbx_description
1 polymer ?
#
loop_
_entity_poly.entity_id
_entity_poly.type
_entity_poly.pdbx_seq_one_letter_code
_entity_poly.pdbx_strand_id
1 'polypeptide(L)'
;MPVVPMNELCTSEEDLQGQIQAQGPVEAQLLGAEAEDASTPLASFPSVSSSSAAVDAEILFKQALNLMTAQLLEFLLLKYGTKEPIFQAEMLNTILRDNQAHFPVVFVKTTQCLPLAFGLDMKEVDHREHIYVMVPFLGLTLNEMQTDEQSIPKAGLLVAALSLILLAGDRVSEKVWGALSKMGVFAGIKHCIYGEPKELLTQVWVRAGYLQYQQVPYSHPAHYEFLWGPRAYAETSKQQVKDYLRRVNGRGPRFFPPRCA
;
A
#
# COMPACT_ATOMS: atom_id res chain seq x y z
N MET A 1 -35.35 -1.48 31.89
CA MET A 1 -35.75 -2.84 31.48
C MET A 1 -37.25 -2.97 31.69
N PRO A 2 -37.97 -3.87 30.97
CA PRO A 2 -37.62 -4.65 29.76
C PRO A 2 -38.73 -4.43 28.68
N VAL A 3 -38.88 -5.10 27.53
CA VAL A 3 -38.66 -6.50 27.10
C VAL A 3 -38.50 -6.52 25.57
N VAL A 4 -37.57 -7.36 25.11
CA VAL A 4 -37.27 -7.78 23.73
C VAL A 4 -38.37 -8.73 23.20
N PRO A 5 -38.51 -8.93 21.89
CA PRO A 5 -38.45 -10.32 21.44
C PRO A 5 -37.47 -10.56 20.30
N MET A 6 -36.84 -11.73 20.46
CA MET A 6 -35.88 -12.42 19.62
C MET A 6 -36.64 -13.17 18.51
N ASN A 7 -36.03 -13.34 17.34
CA ASN A 7 -36.00 -14.63 16.68
C ASN A 7 -34.98 -14.68 15.54
N GLU A 8 -34.42 -15.88 15.42
CA GLU A 8 -33.22 -16.32 14.73
C GLU A 8 -33.43 -16.73 13.27
N LEU A 9 -32.31 -17.18 12.69
CA LEU A 9 -32.07 -17.97 11.47
C LEU A 9 -31.93 -17.20 10.16
N CYS A 10 -31.09 -17.56 9.19
CA CYS A 10 -29.93 -18.44 9.04
C CYS A 10 -29.68 -18.47 7.52
N THR A 11 -28.42 -18.38 7.04
CA THR A 11 -27.94 -18.74 5.68
C THR A 11 -28.57 -17.99 4.48
N SER A 12 -27.94 -17.76 3.34
CA SER A 12 -26.80 -18.38 2.65
C SER A 12 -26.28 -17.43 1.55
N GLU A 13 -25.09 -17.79 1.09
CA GLU A 13 -24.32 -17.33 -0.06
C GLU A 13 -25.02 -17.36 -1.43
N GLU A 14 -24.39 -16.63 -2.35
CA GLU A 14 -24.31 -16.81 -3.82
C GLU A 14 -25.56 -16.56 -4.68
N ASP A 15 -25.52 -15.48 -5.46
CA ASP A 15 -26.10 -15.46 -6.80
C ASP A 15 -25.53 -14.29 -7.61
N LEU A 16 -24.76 -14.59 -8.67
CA LEU A 16 -24.72 -13.80 -9.92
C LEU A 16 -23.79 -14.48 -10.94
N GLN A 17 -24.30 -15.53 -11.60
CA GLN A 17 -23.79 -15.94 -12.91
C GLN A 17 -24.96 -16.00 -13.90
N GLY A 18 -24.84 -15.22 -14.96
CA GLY A 18 -25.89 -14.92 -15.91
C GLY A 18 -26.29 -16.07 -16.85
N GLN A 19 -27.54 -15.97 -17.28
CA GLN A 19 -28.11 -16.64 -18.45
C GLN A 19 -27.57 -16.00 -19.74
N ILE A 20 -27.18 -16.80 -20.74
CA ILE A 20 -27.64 -16.65 -22.13
C ILE A 20 -27.78 -18.05 -22.74
N GLN A 21 -28.89 -18.22 -23.46
CA GLN A 21 -29.51 -19.43 -23.99
C GLN A 21 -29.49 -19.42 -25.52
N ALA A 22 -29.42 -20.59 -26.17
CA ALA A 22 -30.11 -21.01 -27.41
C ALA A 22 -29.36 -22.21 -28.04
N GLN A 23 -29.88 -23.43 -27.94
CA GLN A 23 -30.81 -24.11 -28.88
C GLN A 23 -30.12 -24.62 -30.18
N GLY A 24 -30.00 -25.96 -30.31
CA GLY A 24 -29.82 -26.67 -31.59
C GLY A 24 -31.12 -26.69 -32.42
N PRO A 25 -31.38 -27.63 -33.37
CA PRO A 25 -30.87 -29.02 -33.39
C PRO A 25 -30.78 -29.74 -34.79
N VAL A 26 -30.48 -31.06 -34.74
CA VAL A 26 -30.85 -32.22 -35.61
C VAL A 26 -30.12 -32.53 -36.95
N GLU A 27 -29.87 -33.85 -37.07
CA GLU A 27 -29.26 -34.76 -38.06
C GLU A 27 -29.75 -34.75 -39.52
N ALA A 28 -28.92 -35.29 -40.45
CA ALA A 28 -29.25 -36.46 -41.30
C ALA A 28 -28.11 -36.87 -42.29
N GLN A 29 -27.83 -38.20 -42.35
CA GLN A 29 -27.64 -39.10 -43.53
C GLN A 29 -26.51 -38.82 -44.57
N LEU A 30 -25.86 -39.75 -45.31
CA LEU A 30 -25.74 -41.22 -45.46
C LEU A 30 -24.63 -41.48 -46.54
N LEU A 31 -24.10 -42.72 -46.59
CA LEU A 31 -23.49 -43.44 -47.74
C LEU A 31 -22.01 -43.25 -48.17
N GLY A 32 -21.16 -44.20 -47.76
CA GLY A 32 -20.59 -45.26 -48.63
C GLY A 32 -19.31 -44.99 -49.44
N ALA A 33 -18.22 -45.73 -49.14
CA ALA A 33 -17.47 -46.62 -50.06
C ALA A 33 -16.13 -47.09 -49.43
N GLU A 34 -15.70 -48.27 -49.88
CA GLU A 34 -14.66 -49.16 -49.34
C GLU A 34 -13.20 -48.70 -49.59
N ALA A 35 -12.26 -49.17 -48.75
CA ALA A 35 -11.03 -49.90 -49.12
C ALA A 35 -9.88 -49.70 -48.11
N GLU A 36 -9.08 -50.74 -47.98
CA GLU A 36 -8.14 -51.05 -46.91
C GLU A 36 -6.84 -50.22 -46.81
N ASP A 37 -6.35 -50.18 -45.56
CA ASP A 37 -4.96 -50.30 -45.09
C ASP A 37 -3.88 -49.30 -45.56
N ALA A 38 -3.47 -48.43 -44.63
CA ALA A 38 -2.06 -48.27 -44.27
C ALA A 38 -1.93 -47.46 -42.97
N SER A 39 -1.26 -48.05 -41.99
CA SER A 39 -0.90 -47.48 -40.70
C SER A 39 -0.12 -46.16 -40.79
N THR A 40 -0.63 -45.06 -40.20
CA THR A 40 0.17 -44.12 -39.39
C THR A 40 -0.76 -43.21 -38.57
N PRO A 41 -0.73 -43.22 -37.23
CA PRO A 41 -1.43 -42.20 -36.46
C PRO A 41 -0.59 -40.91 -36.47
N LEU A 42 -1.01 -39.92 -37.26
CA LEU A 42 -0.60 -38.53 -37.02
C LEU A 42 -1.23 -38.14 -35.68
N ALA A 43 -0.41 -38.24 -34.63
CA ALA A 43 -0.75 -37.72 -33.32
C ALA A 43 -1.12 -36.25 -33.49
N SER A 44 -2.40 -35.96 -33.28
CA SER A 44 -2.87 -34.65 -32.89
C SER A 44 -2.03 -34.21 -31.70
N PHE A 45 -1.15 -33.23 -31.91
CA PHE A 45 -0.49 -32.55 -30.82
C PHE A 45 -1.58 -31.97 -29.91
N PRO A 46 -1.65 -32.37 -28.63
CA PRO A 46 -2.42 -31.59 -27.69
C PRO A 46 -1.66 -30.29 -27.50
N SER A 47 -2.24 -29.19 -27.99
CA SER A 47 -1.87 -27.82 -27.64
C SER A 47 -2.11 -27.60 -26.15
N VAL A 48 -1.26 -28.14 -25.29
CA VAL A 48 -1.36 -27.99 -23.84
C VAL A 48 0.04 -27.90 -23.26
N SER A 49 0.65 -26.72 -23.33
CA SER A 49 1.77 -26.31 -22.44
C SER A 49 2.13 -24.81 -22.55
N SER A 50 1.18 -23.93 -22.91
CA SER A 50 1.46 -22.48 -22.97
C SER A 50 1.09 -21.70 -21.70
N SER A 51 0.53 -22.37 -20.69
CA SER A 51 -0.05 -21.70 -19.51
C SER A 51 0.98 -21.36 -18.43
N SER A 52 1.91 -22.27 -18.09
CA SER A 52 2.88 -22.04 -17.03
C SER A 52 3.93 -20.98 -17.39
N ALA A 53 4.45 -21.00 -18.62
CA ALA A 53 5.46 -20.05 -19.08
C ALA A 53 4.95 -18.59 -19.13
N ALA A 54 3.66 -18.39 -19.42
CA ALA A 54 3.04 -17.07 -19.40
C ALA A 54 2.89 -16.53 -17.97
N VAL A 55 2.50 -17.39 -17.02
CA VAL A 55 2.41 -17.06 -15.59
C VAL A 55 3.79 -16.73 -15.02
N ASP A 56 4.81 -17.51 -15.37
CA ASP A 56 6.19 -17.28 -14.93
C ASP A 56 6.74 -15.95 -15.45
N ALA A 57 6.48 -15.61 -16.73
CA ALA A 57 6.85 -14.34 -17.32
C ALA A 57 6.15 -13.15 -16.64
N GLU A 58 4.88 -13.28 -16.29
CA GLU A 58 4.12 -12.24 -15.59
C GLU A 58 4.66 -12.00 -14.17
N ILE A 59 5.03 -13.06 -13.45
CA ILE A 59 5.64 -12.97 -12.11
C ILE A 59 6.99 -12.24 -12.20
N LEU A 60 7.85 -12.64 -13.14
CA LEU A 60 9.15 -12.00 -13.35
C LEU A 60 9.02 -10.53 -13.71
N PHE A 61 8.06 -10.19 -14.58
CA PHE A 61 7.78 -8.81 -14.94
C PHE A 61 7.34 -7.98 -13.74
N LYS A 62 6.43 -8.50 -12.91
CA LYS A 62 5.97 -7.85 -11.69
C LYS A 62 7.11 -7.66 -10.68
N GLN A 63 8.01 -8.63 -10.55
CA GLN A 63 9.20 -8.53 -9.73
C GLN A 63 10.16 -7.44 -10.23
N ALA A 64 10.40 -7.37 -11.55
CA ALA A 64 11.22 -6.33 -12.16
C ALA A 64 10.65 -4.92 -11.91
N LEU A 65 9.33 -4.74 -12.07
CA LEU A 65 8.66 -3.48 -11.74
C LEU A 65 8.81 -3.11 -10.26
N ASN A 66 8.70 -4.09 -9.35
CA ASN A 66 8.86 -3.84 -7.92
C ASN A 66 10.31 -3.47 -7.56
N LEU A 67 11.30 -4.08 -8.22
CA LEU A 67 12.71 -3.73 -8.04
C LEU A 67 12.98 -2.29 -8.49
N MET A 68 12.51 -1.90 -9.68
CA MET A 68 12.64 -0.52 -10.17
C MET A 68 11.91 0.48 -9.26
N THR A 69 10.76 0.09 -8.69
CA THR A 69 10.03 0.91 -7.71
C THR A 69 10.85 1.10 -6.43
N ALA A 70 11.49 0.04 -5.92
CA ALA A 70 12.34 0.12 -4.73
C ALA A 70 13.58 0.99 -4.98
N GLN A 71 14.23 0.83 -6.14
CA GLN A 71 15.38 1.64 -6.54
C GLN A 71 15.02 3.11 -6.71
N LEU A 72 13.87 3.40 -7.33
CA LEU A 72 13.40 4.78 -7.45
C LEU A 72 13.09 5.38 -6.07
N LEU A 73 12.46 4.61 -5.18
CA LEU A 73 12.17 5.05 -3.82
C LEU A 73 13.45 5.38 -3.04
N GLU A 74 14.48 4.52 -3.12
CA GLU A 74 15.78 4.75 -2.49
C GLU A 74 16.46 6.01 -3.03
N PHE A 75 16.48 6.18 -4.35
CA PHE A 75 17.01 7.38 -5.00
C PHE A 75 16.29 8.65 -4.53
N LEU A 76 14.96 8.61 -4.42
CA LEU A 76 14.17 9.74 -3.92
C LEU A 76 14.51 10.05 -2.45
N LEU A 77 14.58 9.05 -1.59
CA LEU A 77 14.95 9.26 -0.17
C LEU A 77 16.36 9.86 -0.03
N LEU A 78 17.30 9.47 -0.90
CA LEU A 78 18.64 10.08 -0.94
C LEU A 78 18.57 11.56 -1.33
N LYS A 79 17.82 11.90 -2.39
CA LYS A 79 17.61 13.31 -2.82
C LYS A 79 16.96 14.16 -1.74
N TYR A 80 16.04 13.58 -0.96
CA TYR A 80 15.44 14.25 0.18
C TYR A 80 16.48 14.56 1.27
N GLY A 81 17.37 13.62 1.59
CA GLY A 81 18.45 13.82 2.55
C GLY A 81 19.43 14.92 2.13
N THR A 82 19.79 14.97 0.83
CA THR A 82 20.68 16.01 0.29
C THR A 82 19.97 17.33 -0.02
N LYS A 83 18.64 17.38 0.10
CA LYS A 83 17.78 18.54 -0.24
C LYS A 83 17.94 19.01 -1.69
N GLU A 84 18.28 18.10 -2.58
CA GLU A 84 18.45 18.39 -4.00
C GLU A 84 17.11 18.36 -4.77
N PRO A 85 16.96 19.18 -5.81
CA PRO A 85 15.85 19.03 -6.75
C PRO A 85 15.98 17.73 -7.54
N ILE A 86 14.84 17.24 -8.03
CA ILE A 86 14.74 15.92 -8.66
C ILE A 86 14.31 16.11 -10.10
N PHE A 87 15.14 15.63 -11.02
CA PHE A 87 14.88 15.76 -12.45
C PHE A 87 14.30 14.45 -13.00
N GLN A 88 13.25 14.54 -13.81
CA GLN A 88 12.71 13.35 -14.49
C GLN A 88 13.76 12.66 -15.36
N ALA A 89 14.58 13.43 -16.07
CA ALA A 89 15.67 12.88 -16.87
C ALA A 89 16.66 12.06 -16.03
N GLU A 90 16.94 12.49 -14.80
CA GLU A 90 17.82 11.77 -13.88
C GLU A 90 17.18 10.44 -13.45
N MET A 91 15.89 10.44 -13.08
CA MET A 91 15.15 9.21 -12.74
C MET A 91 15.14 8.21 -13.90
N LEU A 92 14.93 8.69 -15.13
CA LEU A 92 14.91 7.86 -16.34
C LEU A 92 16.29 7.25 -16.62
N ASN A 93 17.35 8.06 -16.59
CA ASN A 93 18.68 7.63 -17.00
C ASN A 93 19.40 6.80 -15.94
N THR A 94 19.16 7.04 -14.64
CA THR A 94 19.87 6.34 -13.56
C THR A 94 19.17 5.04 -13.16
N ILE A 95 17.85 5.09 -13.00
CA ILE A 95 17.04 3.99 -12.45
C ILE A 95 16.47 3.11 -13.56
N LEU A 96 15.76 3.70 -14.53
CA LEU A 96 15.05 2.91 -15.54
C LEU A 96 15.95 2.46 -16.69
N ARG A 97 16.91 3.30 -17.11
CA ARG A 97 17.89 3.02 -18.18
C ARG A 97 17.22 2.62 -19.49
N ASP A 98 17.19 1.33 -19.81
CA ASP A 98 16.57 0.78 -21.02
C ASP A 98 15.05 0.55 -20.85
N ASN A 99 14.56 0.56 -19.60
CA ASN A 99 13.18 0.26 -19.23
C ASN A 99 12.28 1.50 -19.15
N GLN A 100 12.64 2.60 -19.82
CA GLN A 100 11.96 3.91 -19.68
C GLN A 100 10.46 3.86 -20.00
N ALA A 101 10.03 2.92 -20.86
CA ALA A 101 8.62 2.70 -21.18
C ALA A 101 7.76 2.40 -19.93
N HIS A 102 8.37 1.86 -18.86
CA HIS A 102 7.70 1.54 -17.61
C HIS A 102 7.70 2.70 -16.60
N PHE A 103 8.26 3.86 -16.95
CA PHE A 103 8.34 5.03 -16.07
C PHE A 103 7.00 5.41 -15.45
N PRO A 104 5.89 5.55 -16.20
CA PRO A 104 4.63 6.00 -15.60
C PRO A 104 4.15 5.06 -14.48
N VAL A 105 4.31 3.75 -14.69
CA VAL A 105 3.88 2.73 -13.71
C VAL A 105 4.77 2.75 -12.47
N VAL A 106 6.09 2.77 -12.67
CA VAL A 106 7.08 2.80 -11.57
C VAL A 106 6.95 4.11 -10.77
N PHE A 107 6.82 5.23 -11.46
CA PHE A 107 6.68 6.55 -10.88
C PHE A 107 5.40 6.68 -10.04
N VAL A 108 4.25 6.24 -10.57
CA VAL A 108 2.98 6.25 -9.81
C VAL A 108 3.08 5.37 -8.57
N LYS A 109 3.60 4.14 -8.68
CA LYS A 109 3.77 3.25 -7.51
C LYS A 109 4.67 3.88 -6.45
N THR A 110 5.78 4.47 -6.87
CA THR A 110 6.75 5.08 -5.96
C THR A 110 6.16 6.31 -5.26
N THR A 111 5.54 7.21 -6.01
CA THR A 111 4.94 8.43 -5.46
C THR A 111 3.71 8.18 -4.59
N GLN A 112 2.98 7.07 -4.79
CA GLN A 112 1.91 6.64 -3.90
C GLN A 112 2.43 6.10 -2.55
N CYS A 113 3.64 5.54 -2.54
CA CYS A 113 4.28 5.01 -1.33
C CYS A 113 4.79 6.14 -0.41
N LEU A 114 5.31 7.23 -0.99
CA LEU A 114 5.95 8.33 -0.25
C LEU A 114 5.06 8.91 0.88
N PRO A 115 3.78 9.28 0.66
CA PRO A 115 2.96 9.86 1.72
C PRO A 115 2.57 8.86 2.80
N LEU A 116 2.41 7.59 2.44
CA LEU A 116 1.94 6.54 3.35
C LEU A 116 3.06 6.00 4.24
N ALA A 117 4.23 5.72 3.66
CA ALA A 117 5.35 5.12 4.37
C ALA A 117 6.26 6.17 5.03
N PHE A 118 6.53 7.27 4.32
CA PHE A 118 7.56 8.24 4.75
C PHE A 118 6.98 9.58 5.18
N GLY A 119 5.70 9.84 4.89
CA GLY A 119 5.08 11.13 5.17
C GLY A 119 5.70 12.23 4.33
N LEU A 120 6.05 11.92 3.08
CA LEU A 120 6.58 12.86 2.10
C LEU A 120 5.59 13.00 0.94
N ASP A 121 5.42 14.22 0.43
CA ASP A 121 4.77 14.47 -0.85
C ASP A 121 5.82 14.89 -1.88
N MET A 122 5.56 14.55 -3.13
CA MET A 122 6.39 15.02 -4.25
C MET A 122 5.59 16.04 -5.05
N LYS A 123 6.16 17.23 -5.22
CA LYS A 123 5.52 18.35 -5.92
C LYS A 123 6.35 18.74 -7.13
N GLU A 124 5.70 18.85 -8.27
CA GLU A 124 6.30 19.42 -9.48
C GLU A 124 6.40 20.95 -9.30
N VAL A 125 7.60 21.48 -9.53
CA VAL A 125 7.89 22.92 -9.44
C VAL A 125 8.13 23.54 -10.82
N ASP A 126 8.56 22.74 -11.79
CA ASP A 126 8.68 23.14 -13.19
C ASP A 126 8.12 22.05 -14.10
N HIS A 127 7.09 22.39 -14.88
CA HIS A 127 6.43 21.46 -15.79
C HIS A 127 7.18 21.27 -17.12
N ARG A 128 7.99 22.25 -17.54
CA ARG A 128 8.76 22.18 -18.80
C ARG A 128 9.96 21.26 -18.65
N GLU A 129 10.63 21.36 -17.51
CA GLU A 129 11.84 20.58 -17.21
C GLU A 129 11.53 19.34 -16.35
N HIS A 130 10.26 19.16 -15.95
CA HIS A 130 9.80 18.09 -15.07
C HIS A 130 10.67 17.98 -13.81
N ILE A 131 10.75 19.09 -13.08
CA ILE A 131 11.51 19.22 -11.84
C ILE A 131 10.56 19.03 -10.67
N TYR A 132 10.97 18.20 -9.72
CA TYR A 132 10.21 17.88 -8.53
C TYR A 132 10.99 18.22 -7.27
N VAL A 133 10.27 18.52 -6.20
CA VAL A 133 10.79 18.67 -4.84
C VAL A 133 10.02 17.78 -3.88
N MET A 134 10.70 17.27 -2.87
CA MET A 134 10.07 16.54 -1.77
C MET A 134 9.74 17.48 -0.62
N VAL A 135 8.52 17.37 -0.11
CA VAL A 135 8.05 18.18 1.02
C VAL A 135 7.47 17.28 2.12
N PRO A 136 7.75 17.55 3.40
CA PRO A 136 7.10 16.87 4.51
C PRO A 136 5.58 17.06 4.46
N PHE A 137 4.86 15.98 4.69
CA PHE A 137 3.41 15.99 4.71
C PHE A 137 2.89 16.65 6.00
N LEU A 138 1.81 17.43 5.91
CA LEU A 138 1.19 18.21 7.01
C LEU A 138 2.07 19.25 7.70
N GLY A 139 3.22 19.62 7.12
CA GLY A 139 4.14 20.58 7.75
C GLY A 139 4.76 20.05 9.05
N LEU A 140 4.77 18.72 9.23
CA LEU A 140 5.34 18.11 10.42
C LEU A 140 6.85 18.33 10.44
N THR A 141 7.34 18.90 11.53
CA THR A 141 8.77 19.15 11.77
C THR A 141 9.49 17.89 12.27
N LEU A 142 8.78 16.76 12.39
CA LEU A 142 9.35 15.48 12.85
C LEU A 142 10.57 15.06 12.03
N ASN A 143 10.57 15.28 10.72
CA ASN A 143 11.69 14.93 9.86
C ASN A 143 12.90 15.86 10.05
N GLU A 144 12.68 17.09 10.51
CA GLU A 144 13.76 18.07 10.76
C GLU A 144 14.47 17.82 12.10
N MET A 145 13.80 17.14 13.04
CA MET A 145 14.36 16.79 14.35
C MET A 145 15.27 15.56 14.33
N GLN A 146 15.28 14.79 13.25
CA GLN A 146 16.21 13.69 13.08
C GLN A 146 17.47 14.25 12.41
N THR A 147 18.40 14.78 13.23
CA THR A 147 19.64 15.44 12.79
C THR A 147 20.64 14.53 12.08
N ASP A 148 20.39 13.22 12.02
CA ASP A 148 21.22 12.31 11.25
C ASP A 148 20.82 12.42 9.77
N GLU A 149 21.74 12.90 8.93
CA GLU A 149 21.57 13.10 7.48
C GLU A 149 21.16 11.84 6.70
N GLN A 150 21.15 10.68 7.35
CA GLN A 150 20.77 9.38 6.79
C GLN A 150 19.53 8.74 7.46
N SER A 151 18.88 9.44 8.39
CA SER A 151 17.72 8.88 9.09
C SER A 151 16.49 8.83 8.17
N ILE A 152 15.94 7.64 8.01
CA ILE A 152 14.74 7.43 7.19
C ILE A 152 13.56 8.22 7.81
N PRO A 153 12.79 8.99 7.02
CA PRO A 153 11.62 9.72 7.51
C PRO A 153 10.59 8.80 8.16
N LYS A 154 10.25 9.09 9.43
CA LYS A 154 9.27 8.31 10.21
C LYS A 154 7.90 8.99 10.29
N ALA A 155 7.75 10.15 9.64
CA ALA A 155 6.51 10.93 9.66
C ALA A 155 5.32 10.16 9.08
N GLY A 156 5.52 9.27 8.11
CA GLY A 156 4.45 8.46 7.53
C GLY A 156 3.69 7.63 8.57
N LEU A 157 4.43 6.89 9.42
CA LEU A 157 3.82 6.11 10.50
C LEU A 157 3.12 7.01 11.54
N LEU A 158 3.67 8.20 11.84
CA LEU A 158 3.02 9.15 12.73
C LEU A 158 1.69 9.66 12.14
N VAL A 159 1.68 10.06 10.87
CA VAL A 159 0.47 10.50 10.17
C VAL A 159 -0.58 9.38 10.14
N ALA A 160 -0.17 8.14 9.94
CA ALA A 160 -1.06 6.98 10.02
C ALA A 160 -1.65 6.80 11.41
N ALA A 161 -0.84 6.92 12.48
CA ALA A 161 -1.33 6.85 13.86
C ALA A 161 -2.32 7.98 14.18
N LEU A 162 -2.00 9.23 13.82
CA LEU A 162 -2.89 10.38 13.98
C LEU A 162 -4.21 10.21 13.23
N SER A 163 -4.15 9.64 12.02
CA SER A 163 -5.32 9.31 11.20
C SER A 163 -6.20 8.24 11.84
N LEU A 164 -5.61 7.18 12.40
CA LEU A 164 -6.34 6.12 13.09
C LEU A 164 -7.05 6.64 14.34
N ILE A 165 -6.38 7.49 15.13
CA ILE A 165 -6.99 8.14 16.30
C ILE A 165 -8.19 9.01 15.86
N LEU A 166 -8.03 9.76 14.77
CA LEU A 166 -9.10 10.61 14.24
C LEU A 166 -10.31 9.80 13.75
N LEU A 167 -10.07 8.68 13.05
CA LEU A 167 -11.12 7.78 12.58
C LEU A 167 -11.84 7.06 13.73
N ALA A 168 -11.17 6.87 14.87
CA ALA A 168 -11.74 6.26 16.06
C ALA A 168 -12.53 7.24 16.96
N GLY A 169 -12.60 8.53 16.61
CA GLY A 169 -13.28 9.54 17.43
C GLY A 169 -12.39 10.15 18.52
N ASP A 170 -11.16 10.50 18.16
CA ASP A 170 -10.14 11.20 18.97
C ASP A 170 -9.43 10.37 20.05
N ARG A 171 -9.88 9.14 20.29
CA ARG A 171 -9.24 8.18 21.20
C ARG A 171 -9.26 6.81 20.56
N VAL A 172 -8.13 6.10 20.63
CA VAL A 172 -8.07 4.70 20.19
C VAL A 172 -7.35 3.88 21.24
N SER A 173 -7.92 2.74 21.62
CA SER A 173 -7.22 1.81 22.51
C SER A 173 -6.05 1.14 21.79
N GLU A 174 -5.38 0.20 22.46
CA GLU A 174 -4.32 -0.63 21.86
C GLU A 174 -4.75 -1.41 20.59
N LYS A 175 -6.04 -1.39 20.22
CA LYS A 175 -6.54 -1.84 18.90
C LYS A 175 -5.84 -1.16 17.71
N VAL A 176 -5.17 -0.02 17.91
CA VAL A 176 -4.33 0.64 16.89
C VAL A 176 -3.34 -0.33 16.25
N TRP A 177 -2.78 -1.27 17.01
CA TRP A 177 -1.84 -2.28 16.51
C TRP A 177 -2.46 -3.20 15.45
N GLY A 178 -3.75 -3.52 15.58
CA GLY A 178 -4.48 -4.32 14.60
C GLY A 178 -4.72 -3.60 13.27
N ALA A 179 -4.71 -2.26 13.28
CA ALA A 179 -4.76 -1.48 12.05
C ALA A 179 -3.37 -1.28 11.44
N LEU A 180 -2.35 -1.03 12.28
CA LEU A 180 -0.96 -0.89 11.85
C LEU A 180 -0.37 -2.19 11.26
N SER A 181 -0.83 -3.35 11.72
CA SER A 181 -0.42 -4.66 11.18
C SER A 181 -0.73 -4.83 9.70
N LYS A 182 -1.78 -4.15 9.19
CA LYS A 182 -2.13 -4.13 7.77
C LYS A 182 -1.08 -3.41 6.91
N MET A 183 -0.26 -2.56 7.53
CA MET A 183 0.91 -1.91 6.91
C MET A 183 2.21 -2.67 7.20
N GLY A 184 2.13 -3.86 7.80
CA GLY A 184 3.31 -4.66 8.19
C GLY A 184 4.01 -4.18 9.47
N VAL A 185 3.37 -3.30 10.25
CA VAL A 185 3.93 -2.74 11.49
C VAL A 185 3.33 -3.45 12.71
N PHE A 186 4.18 -4.09 13.51
CA PHE A 186 3.76 -4.89 14.66
C PHE A 186 4.44 -4.41 15.95
N ALA A 187 3.73 -4.46 17.07
CA ALA A 187 4.30 -4.16 18.37
C ALA A 187 5.34 -5.22 18.76
N GLY A 188 6.54 -4.80 19.20
CA GLY A 188 7.59 -5.71 19.67
C GLY A 188 8.40 -6.37 18.56
N ILE A 189 8.10 -6.12 17.28
CA ILE A 189 8.89 -6.59 16.14
C ILE A 189 9.55 -5.37 15.49
N LYS A 190 10.88 -5.38 15.40
CA LYS A 190 11.64 -4.31 14.77
C LYS A 190 11.31 -4.25 13.27
N HIS A 191 10.80 -3.11 12.83
CA HIS A 191 10.57 -2.77 11.44
C HIS A 191 11.83 -2.11 10.85
N CYS A 192 12.19 -2.43 9.62
CA CYS A 192 13.40 -1.89 8.99
C CYS A 192 13.38 -0.36 8.77
N ILE A 193 12.20 0.20 8.48
CA ILE A 193 12.02 1.65 8.31
C ILE A 193 11.84 2.36 9.66
N TYR A 194 11.09 1.74 10.58
CA TYR A 194 10.60 2.44 11.78
C TYR A 194 11.35 2.03 13.06
N GLY A 195 12.24 1.04 13.02
CA GLY A 195 12.82 0.49 14.24
C GLY A 195 11.77 -0.23 15.08
N GLU A 196 11.79 -0.08 16.39
CA GLU A 196 10.79 -0.72 17.28
C GLU A 196 9.51 0.15 17.34
N PRO A 197 8.38 -0.29 16.76
CA PRO A 197 7.20 0.57 16.62
C PRO A 197 6.52 0.89 17.96
N LYS A 198 6.58 -0.01 18.95
CA LYS A 198 5.95 0.20 20.25
C LYS A 198 6.61 1.36 21.00
N GLU A 199 7.93 1.41 21.02
CA GLU A 199 8.74 2.47 21.61
C GLU A 199 8.51 3.80 20.90
N LEU A 200 8.43 3.79 19.56
CA LEU A 200 8.10 4.99 18.81
C LEU A 200 6.77 5.61 19.25
N LEU A 201 5.69 4.82 19.27
CA LEU A 201 4.36 5.32 19.58
C LEU A 201 4.18 5.68 21.06
N THR A 202 4.73 4.86 21.97
CA THR A 202 4.46 5.00 23.42
C THR A 202 5.50 5.85 24.15
N GLN A 203 6.70 6.03 23.60
CA GLN A 203 7.77 6.78 24.26
C GLN A 203 8.24 7.94 23.41
N VAL A 204 8.74 7.71 22.19
CA VAL A 204 9.39 8.76 21.39
C VAL A 204 8.40 9.86 21.02
N TRP A 205 7.24 9.51 20.47
CA TRP A 205 6.22 10.49 20.06
C TRP A 205 5.39 11.04 21.21
N VAL A 206 5.38 10.35 22.36
CA VAL A 206 4.82 10.89 23.60
C VAL A 206 5.73 11.96 24.16
N ARG A 207 7.04 11.71 24.26
CA ARG A 207 8.03 12.71 24.70
C ARG A 207 8.12 13.89 23.74
N ALA A 208 8.00 13.64 22.43
CA ALA A 208 7.97 14.69 21.43
C ALA A 208 6.65 15.49 21.42
N GLY A 209 5.62 15.05 22.15
CA GLY A 209 4.34 15.76 22.29
C GLY A 209 3.36 15.57 21.13
N TYR A 210 3.60 14.63 20.21
CA TYR A 210 2.70 14.32 19.10
C TYR A 210 1.57 13.38 19.51
N LEU A 211 1.84 12.46 20.43
CA LEU A 211 0.86 11.52 20.96
C LEU A 211 0.75 11.67 22.47
N GLN A 212 -0.39 11.31 23.03
CA GLN A 212 -0.55 11.04 24.45
C GLN A 212 -0.88 9.56 24.59
N TYR A 213 -0.20 8.88 25.51
CA TYR A 213 -0.45 7.49 25.86
C TYR A 213 -0.82 7.45 27.33
N GLN A 214 -2.08 7.12 27.63
CA GLN A 214 -2.59 7.16 28.99
C GLN A 214 -3.44 5.93 29.31
N GLN A 215 -3.44 5.56 30.59
CA GLN A 215 -4.33 4.52 31.10
C GLN A 215 -5.76 5.05 31.17
N VAL A 216 -6.72 4.26 30.71
CA VAL A 216 -8.14 4.56 30.84
C VAL A 216 -8.50 4.52 32.33
N PRO A 217 -9.05 5.60 32.90
CA PRO A 217 -9.44 5.62 34.31
C PRO A 217 -10.42 4.48 34.61
N TYR A 218 -10.21 3.82 35.75
CA TYR A 218 -11.08 2.76 36.28
C TYR A 218 -11.21 1.49 35.41
N SER A 219 -10.34 1.30 34.40
CA SER A 219 -10.32 0.08 33.59
C SER A 219 -9.78 -1.13 34.38
N HIS A 220 -10.53 -2.23 34.41
CA HIS A 220 -10.09 -3.52 34.95
C HIS A 220 -10.38 -4.64 33.94
N PRO A 221 -9.37 -5.26 33.31
CA PRO A 221 -7.93 -5.01 33.46
C PRO A 221 -7.50 -3.63 32.95
N ALA A 222 -6.27 -3.22 33.29
CA ALA A 222 -5.72 -1.94 32.84
C ALA A 222 -5.70 -1.86 31.30
N HIS A 223 -6.33 -0.83 30.75
CA HIS A 223 -6.35 -0.54 29.32
C HIS A 223 -5.69 0.80 29.05
N TYR A 224 -4.99 0.90 27.92
CA TYR A 224 -4.35 2.13 27.48
C TYR A 224 -4.96 2.62 26.18
N GLU A 225 -4.93 3.94 26.01
CA GLU A 225 -5.41 4.62 24.82
C GLU A 225 -4.42 5.67 24.34
N PHE A 226 -4.48 5.91 23.03
CA PHE A 226 -3.74 6.95 22.33
C PHE A 226 -4.66 8.12 21.99
N LEU A 227 -4.14 9.32 22.22
CA LEU A 227 -4.75 10.59 21.81
C LEU A 227 -3.71 11.44 21.07
N TRP A 228 -4.19 12.49 20.41
CA TRP A 228 -3.31 13.52 19.86
C TRP A 228 -2.66 14.33 21.00
N GLY A 229 -1.37 14.57 20.87
CA GLY A 229 -0.62 15.45 21.75
C GLY A 229 -0.75 16.93 21.38
N PRO A 230 -0.35 17.83 22.29
CA PRO A 230 -0.44 19.27 22.07
C PRO A 230 0.35 19.73 20.84
N ARG A 231 1.48 19.08 20.55
CA ARG A 231 2.29 19.42 19.38
C ARG A 231 1.64 18.99 18.07
N ALA A 232 0.94 17.86 18.05
CA ALA A 232 0.17 17.46 16.88
C ALA A 232 -0.90 18.50 16.54
N TYR A 233 -1.56 19.09 17.54
CA TYR A 233 -2.51 20.19 17.32
C TYR A 233 -1.85 21.51 16.92
N ALA A 234 -0.59 21.74 17.31
CA ALA A 234 0.15 22.94 16.93
C ALA A 234 0.65 22.90 15.49
N GLU A 235 1.11 21.74 15.03
CA GLU A 235 1.70 21.57 13.70
C GLU A 235 0.66 21.17 12.64
N THR A 236 -0.39 20.46 13.03
CA THR A 236 -1.42 20.01 12.12
C THR A 236 -2.83 20.12 12.71
N SER A 237 -3.84 19.92 11.87
CA SER A 237 -5.25 19.96 12.26
C SER A 237 -5.97 18.70 11.80
N LYS A 238 -7.04 18.37 12.52
CA LYS A 238 -7.93 17.25 12.14
C LYS A 238 -8.45 17.39 10.70
N GLN A 239 -8.68 18.62 10.24
CA GLN A 239 -9.13 18.87 8.86
C GLN A 239 -8.05 18.51 7.85
N GLN A 240 -6.81 18.95 8.06
CA GLN A 240 -5.70 18.59 7.17
C GLN A 240 -5.45 17.07 7.13
N VAL A 241 -5.61 16.36 8.25
CA VAL A 241 -5.52 14.88 8.28
C VAL A 241 -6.70 14.23 7.55
N LYS A 242 -7.92 14.80 7.60
CA LYS A 242 -9.04 14.31 6.77
C LYS A 242 -8.77 14.54 5.28
N ASP A 243 -8.24 15.70 4.92
CA ASP A 243 -7.89 16.04 3.53
C ASP A 243 -6.84 15.08 2.98
N TYR A 244 -5.84 14.75 3.80
CA TYR A 244 -4.88 13.70 3.52
C TYR A 244 -5.55 12.36 3.23
N LEU A 245 -6.40 11.88 4.14
CA LEU A 245 -7.09 10.60 3.98
C LEU A 245 -7.92 10.55 2.70
N ARG A 246 -8.60 11.65 2.35
CA ARG A 246 -9.33 11.76 1.07
C ARG A 246 -8.39 11.64 -0.12
N ARG A 247 -7.25 12.35 -0.10
CA ARG A 247 -6.27 12.36 -1.19
C ARG A 247 -5.56 11.02 -1.36
N VAL A 248 -5.34 10.28 -0.27
CA VAL A 248 -4.71 8.95 -0.31
C VAL A 248 -5.70 7.86 -0.70
N ASN A 249 -6.93 7.89 -0.19
CA ASN A 249 -7.96 6.92 -0.54
C ASN A 249 -8.44 7.06 -2.00
N GLY A 250 -8.32 8.25 -2.60
CA GLY A 250 -8.66 8.48 -4.01
C GLY A 250 -7.64 7.96 -5.03
N ARG A 251 -6.47 7.46 -4.60
CA ARG A 251 -5.35 7.11 -5.50
C ARG A 251 -5.30 5.64 -5.96
N GLY A 252 -6.34 4.84 -5.71
CA GLY A 252 -6.37 3.42 -6.14
C GLY A 252 -5.63 2.47 -5.18
N PRO A 253 -5.29 1.24 -5.62
CA PRO A 253 -4.69 0.21 -4.77
C PRO A 253 -3.40 0.68 -4.09
N ARG A 254 -3.32 0.49 -2.77
CA ARG A 254 -2.17 0.93 -1.97
C ARG A 254 -0.97 -0.01 -2.16
N PHE A 255 0.17 0.55 -2.54
CA PHE A 255 1.45 -0.14 -2.52
C PHE A 255 2.18 0.18 -1.20
N PHE A 256 2.54 -0.85 -0.46
CA PHE A 256 3.45 -0.75 0.67
C PHE A 256 4.80 -1.32 0.26
N PRO A 257 5.92 -0.73 0.72
CA PRO A 257 7.22 -1.31 0.45
C PRO A 257 7.23 -2.75 1.01
N PRO A 258 7.90 -3.70 0.31
CA PRO A 258 7.95 -5.08 0.74
C PRO A 258 8.49 -5.17 2.18
N ARG A 259 8.01 -6.17 2.92
CA ARG A 259 8.53 -6.47 4.26
C ARG A 259 10.01 -6.72 4.16
N CYS A 260 10.77 -6.15 5.08
CA CYS A 260 12.18 -6.51 5.22
C CYS A 260 12.27 -7.93 5.76
N ALA A 261 13.12 -8.73 5.11
CA ALA A 261 13.47 -10.07 5.51
C ALA A 261 14.39 -10.06 6.74
#